data_AF-A0A1M6AVD6-F1
#
_entry.id   AF-A0A1M6AVD6-F1
#
_cell.length_a   1.000
_cell.length_b   1.000
_cell.length_c   1.000
_cell.angle_alpha   90.00
_cell.angle_beta   90.00
_cell.angle_gamma   90.00
#
_symmetry.space_group_name_H-M   'P 1'
#
loop_
_entity.id
_entity.type
_entity.pdbx_description
1 polymer ?
#
loop_
_entity_poly.entity_id
_entity_poly.type
_entity_poly.pdbx_seq_one_letter_code
_entity_poly.pdbx_strand_id
1 'polypeptide(L)'
;MKENYSISSENILNRIHSLMECHKNKRIIIAIDGRCGAGKTTLAQYLEEQTGATVFHMDDFFLRPEQRTPERFNTPGENVDHERFLFEVLEPLRKGVVELPYQRFDCKSQSLQDVVVIRPGNLCIVEGSYSCHPSLVNIYDYRIFMTVSTEEQMERIIRRNGAEAAKMFESRWIPFEERYFSVCTVEGQCDCTIDTSKM
;
A
#
# COMPACT_ATOMS: atom_id res chain seq x y z
N MET A 1 23.06 -6.55 4.29
CA MET A 1 21.80 -6.37 3.53
C MET A 1 20.63 -7.17 4.09
N LYS A 2 20.70 -8.51 4.20
CA LYS A 2 19.57 -9.31 4.73
C LYS A 2 19.28 -9.06 6.21
N GLU A 3 20.31 -8.80 7.03
CA GLU A 3 20.16 -8.66 8.49
C GLU A 3 19.30 -7.46 8.91
N ASN A 4 19.55 -6.25 8.42
CA ASN A 4 18.75 -5.08 8.83
C ASN A 4 17.29 -5.14 8.36
N TYR A 5 17.06 -5.66 7.15
CA TYR A 5 15.70 -5.87 6.66
C TYR A 5 14.99 -6.98 7.46
N SER A 6 15.70 -8.05 7.81
CA SER A 6 15.19 -9.14 8.64
C SER A 6 14.83 -8.65 10.04
N ILE A 7 15.72 -7.87 10.69
CA ILE A 7 15.49 -7.31 12.04
C ILE A 7 14.30 -6.33 12.01
N SER A 8 14.21 -5.48 10.97
CA SER A 8 13.08 -4.55 10.83
C SER A 8 11.76 -5.30 10.63
N SER A 9 11.77 -6.39 9.84
CA SER A 9 10.60 -7.22 9.60
C SER A 9 10.16 -7.97 10.86
N GLU A 10 11.10 -8.48 11.65
CA GLU A 10 10.83 -9.13 12.94
C GLU A 10 10.25 -8.15 13.97
N ASN A 11 10.78 -6.93 14.04
CA ASN A 11 10.24 -5.88 14.89
C ASN A 11 8.80 -5.51 14.51
N ILE A 12 8.49 -5.42 13.22
CA ILE A 12 7.11 -5.23 12.76
C ILE A 12 6.25 -6.41 13.18
N LEU A 13 6.70 -7.64 12.93
CA LEU A 13 5.92 -8.83 13.26
C LEU A 13 5.58 -8.88 14.76
N ASN A 14 6.55 -8.58 15.62
CA ASN A 14 6.34 -8.47 17.06
C ASN A 14 5.32 -7.37 17.42
N ARG A 15 5.40 -6.21 16.76
CA ARG A 15 4.45 -5.12 16.96
C ARG A 15 3.03 -5.53 16.54
N ILE A 16 2.89 -6.24 15.42
CA ILE A 16 1.62 -6.75 14.91
C ILE A 16 1.01 -7.75 15.89
N HIS A 17 1.80 -8.73 16.37
CA HIS A 17 1.33 -9.68 17.37
C HIS A 17 0.84 -8.98 18.63
N SER A 18 1.58 -7.99 19.13
CA SER A 18 1.16 -7.19 20.28
C SER A 18 -0.18 -6.47 20.05
N LEU A 19 -0.38 -5.86 18.87
CA LEU A 19 -1.65 -5.22 18.52
C LEU A 19 -2.82 -6.22 18.48
N MET A 20 -2.61 -7.39 17.88
CA MET A 20 -3.63 -8.45 17.81
C MET A 20 -3.98 -8.98 19.21
N GLU A 21 -2.99 -9.14 20.09
CA GLU A 21 -3.20 -9.59 21.47
C GLU A 21 -3.96 -8.57 22.32
N CYS A 22 -3.66 -7.27 22.16
CA CYS A 22 -4.36 -6.19 22.85
C CYS A 22 -5.82 -6.03 22.39
N HIS A 23 -6.16 -6.50 21.19
CA HIS A 23 -7.45 -6.25 20.54
C HIS A 23 -8.13 -7.53 20.01
N LYS A 24 -8.18 -8.60 20.81
CA LYS A 24 -8.68 -9.94 20.41
C LYS A 24 -10.08 -9.97 19.76
N ASN A 25 -10.94 -8.98 20.02
CA ASN A 25 -12.31 -8.92 19.52
C ASN A 25 -12.50 -7.92 18.38
N LYS A 26 -11.42 -7.37 17.82
CA LYS A 26 -11.47 -6.36 16.77
C LYS A 26 -10.51 -6.77 15.64
N ARG A 27 -10.93 -6.51 14.40
CA ARG A 27 -10.04 -6.59 13.24
C ARG A 27 -8.99 -5.49 13.30
N ILE A 28 -7.72 -5.88 13.17
CA ILE A 28 -6.57 -4.98 13.02
C ILE A 28 -6.35 -4.70 11.54
N ILE A 29 -6.22 -3.43 11.18
CA ILE A 29 -5.95 -2.99 9.80
C ILE A 29 -4.65 -2.20 9.77
N ILE A 30 -3.70 -2.62 8.94
CA ILE A 30 -2.37 -2.03 8.84
C ILE A 30 -2.15 -1.48 7.44
N ALA A 31 -1.49 -0.33 7.33
CA ALA A 31 -1.05 0.22 6.05
C ALA A 31 0.45 0.07 5.86
N ILE A 32 0.86 -0.28 4.64
CA ILE A 32 2.23 -0.25 4.15
C ILE A 32 2.25 0.67 2.92
N ASP A 33 2.56 1.95 3.16
CA ASP A 33 2.77 2.95 2.11
C ASP A 33 4.28 3.12 1.86
N GLY A 34 4.65 3.84 0.81
CA GLY A 34 6.05 4.10 0.50
C GLY A 34 6.36 4.07 -0.98
N ARG A 35 7.63 4.28 -1.29
CA ARG A 35 8.13 4.42 -2.67
C ARG A 35 7.93 3.15 -3.49
N CYS A 36 7.67 3.28 -4.79
CA CYS A 36 7.79 2.15 -5.71
C CYS A 36 9.21 1.57 -5.65
N GLY A 37 9.38 0.25 -5.74
CA GLY A 37 10.70 -0.40 -5.58
C GLY A 37 11.20 -0.57 -4.14
N ALA A 38 10.52 -0.03 -3.12
CA ALA A 38 10.93 -0.18 -1.72
C ALA A 38 10.67 -1.58 -1.12
N GLY A 39 9.90 -2.44 -1.79
CA GLY A 39 9.64 -3.82 -1.32
C GLY A 39 8.36 -4.00 -0.50
N LYS A 40 7.39 -3.07 -0.60
CA LYS A 40 6.09 -3.12 0.10
C LYS A 40 5.36 -4.46 -0.05
N THR A 41 5.12 -4.88 -1.29
CA THR A 41 4.49 -6.17 -1.59
C THR A 41 5.27 -7.36 -1.01
N THR A 42 6.61 -7.29 -0.97
CA THR A 42 7.44 -8.34 -0.37
C THR A 42 7.27 -8.40 1.15
N LEU A 43 7.21 -7.25 1.82
CA LEU A 43 6.91 -7.20 3.26
C LEU A 43 5.48 -7.68 3.55
N ALA A 44 4.50 -7.25 2.75
CA ALA A 44 3.11 -7.67 2.90
C ALA A 44 2.96 -9.19 2.75
N GLN A 45 3.59 -9.79 1.74
CA GLN A 45 3.60 -11.24 1.55
C GLN A 45 4.28 -11.98 2.71
N TYR A 46 5.43 -11.48 3.17
CA TYR A 46 6.09 -12.07 4.35
C TYR A 46 5.17 -12.06 5.57
N LEU A 47 4.51 -10.94 5.85
CA LEU A 47 3.58 -10.82 6.97
C LEU A 47 2.34 -11.70 6.80
N GLU A 48 1.80 -11.81 5.59
CA GLU A 48 0.72 -12.76 5.25
C GLU A 48 1.14 -14.20 5.56
N GLU A 49 2.32 -14.64 5.13
CA GLU A 49 2.84 -15.99 5.38
C GLU A 49 3.03 -16.27 6.89
N GLN A 50 3.44 -15.26 7.68
CA GLN A 50 3.66 -15.44 9.12
C GLN A 50 2.37 -15.36 9.96
N THR A 51 1.35 -14.63 9.50
CA THR A 51 0.19 -14.27 10.32
C THR A 51 -1.15 -14.74 9.77
N GLY A 52 -1.22 -15.16 8.51
CA GLY A 52 -2.46 -15.43 7.79
C GLY A 52 -3.29 -14.17 7.51
N ALA A 53 -2.64 -12.99 7.47
CA ALA A 53 -3.30 -11.73 7.15
C ALA A 53 -3.98 -11.75 5.77
N THR A 54 -5.08 -11.02 5.62
CA THR A 54 -5.63 -10.73 4.29
C THR A 54 -4.97 -9.48 3.71
N VAL A 55 -4.34 -9.60 2.54
CA VAL A 55 -3.64 -8.49 1.87
C VAL A 55 -4.54 -7.83 0.82
N PHE A 56 -4.55 -6.51 0.80
CA PHE A 56 -5.24 -5.66 -0.17
C PHE A 56 -4.20 -4.79 -0.89
N HIS A 57 -4.30 -4.71 -2.21
CA HIS A 57 -3.36 -3.98 -3.04
C HIS A 57 -4.00 -2.68 -3.56
N MET A 58 -3.41 -1.53 -3.24
CA MET A 58 -3.89 -0.23 -3.77
C MET A 58 -3.82 -0.16 -5.29
N ASP A 59 -2.95 -0.95 -5.92
CA ASP A 59 -2.84 -1.08 -7.38
C ASP A 59 -4.14 -1.63 -8.03
N ASP A 60 -5.00 -2.33 -7.27
CA ASP A 60 -6.32 -2.76 -7.75
C ASP A 60 -7.33 -1.59 -7.83
N PHE A 61 -6.98 -0.43 -7.27
CA PHE A 61 -7.81 0.77 -7.17
C PHE A 61 -7.23 1.95 -7.95
N PHE A 62 -6.49 1.70 -9.03
CA PHE A 62 -6.13 2.78 -9.96
C PHE A 62 -7.37 3.49 -10.52
N LEU A 63 -7.18 4.75 -10.92
CA LEU A 63 -8.23 5.58 -11.51
C LEU A 63 -8.82 4.92 -12.75
N ARG A 64 -10.16 4.87 -12.79
CA ARG A 64 -10.94 4.49 -13.98
C ARG A 64 -10.86 5.60 -15.04
N PRO A 65 -11.08 5.30 -16.33
CA PRO A 65 -10.92 6.26 -17.42
C PRO A 65 -11.64 7.60 -17.18
N GLU A 66 -12.85 7.56 -16.61
CA GLU A 66 -13.70 8.72 -16.37
C GLU A 66 -13.16 9.65 -15.27
N GLN A 67 -12.29 9.15 -14.39
CA GLN A 67 -11.69 9.91 -13.29
C GLN A 67 -10.38 10.60 -13.68
N ARG A 68 -9.81 10.30 -14.85
CA ARG A 68 -8.47 10.72 -15.27
C ARG A 68 -8.48 12.12 -15.87
N THR A 69 -8.84 13.12 -15.08
CA THR A 69 -8.84 14.52 -15.50
C THR A 69 -7.48 15.19 -15.21
N PRO A 70 -7.14 16.29 -15.91
CA PRO A 70 -5.96 17.09 -15.58
C PRO A 70 -5.94 17.56 -14.12
N GLU A 71 -7.09 17.97 -13.58
CA GLU A 71 -7.23 18.42 -12.19
C GLU A 71 -6.90 17.29 -11.20
N ARG A 72 -7.40 16.07 -11.47
CA ARG A 72 -7.12 14.89 -10.65
C ARG A 72 -5.63 14.57 -10.63
N PHE A 73 -4.98 14.47 -11.80
CA PHE A 73 -3.53 14.21 -11.88
C PHE A 73 -2.67 15.33 -11.29
N ASN A 74 -3.17 16.57 -11.31
CA ASN A 74 -2.47 17.71 -10.73
C ASN A 74 -2.65 17.83 -9.21
N THR A 75 -3.50 17.02 -8.59
CA THR A 75 -3.71 17.03 -7.15
C THR A 75 -2.88 15.92 -6.49
N PRO A 76 -1.99 16.23 -5.53
CA PRO A 76 -1.17 15.22 -4.86
C PRO A 76 -2.03 14.16 -4.16
N GLY A 77 -1.70 12.88 -4.33
CA GLY A 77 -2.42 11.77 -3.72
C GLY A 77 -3.65 11.27 -4.50
N GLU A 78 -4.12 12.04 -5.48
CA GLU A 78 -5.36 11.76 -6.19
C GLU A 78 -5.18 10.82 -7.41
N ASN A 79 -4.01 10.17 -7.54
CA ASN A 79 -3.69 9.23 -8.62
C ASN A 79 -4.30 7.82 -8.43
N VAL A 80 -5.09 7.66 -7.38
CA VAL A 80 -5.77 6.42 -6.99
C VAL A 80 -7.24 6.73 -6.69
N ASP A 81 -8.11 5.73 -6.88
CA ASP A 81 -9.54 5.77 -6.56
C ASP A 81 -9.73 5.52 -5.05
N HIS A 82 -9.15 6.41 -4.22
CA HIS A 82 -9.15 6.27 -2.75
C HIS A 82 -10.56 6.31 -2.17
N GLU A 83 -11.50 7.00 -2.83
CA GLU A 83 -12.90 7.05 -2.44
C GLU A 83 -13.56 5.67 -2.59
N ARG A 84 -13.30 4.98 -3.70
CA ARG A 84 -13.78 3.61 -3.91
C ARG A 84 -13.16 2.68 -2.89
N PHE A 85 -11.84 2.78 -2.67
CA PHE A 85 -11.17 1.94 -1.68
C PHE A 85 -11.70 2.16 -0.26
N LEU A 86 -11.92 3.42 0.12
CA LEU A 86 -12.51 3.77 1.42
C LEU A 86 -13.88 3.11 1.61
N PHE A 87 -14.78 3.30 0.64
CA PHE A 87 -16.17 2.85 0.73
C PHE A 87 -16.32 1.33 0.58
N GLU A 88 -15.63 0.74 -0.39
CA GLU A 88 -15.78 -0.68 -0.73
C GLU A 88 -14.92 -1.59 0.14
N VAL A 89 -13.83 -1.10 0.73
CA VAL A 89 -12.88 -1.94 1.50
C VAL A 89 -12.76 -1.47 2.95
N LEU A 90 -12.19 -0.29 3.19
CA LEU A 90 -11.79 0.09 4.56
C LEU A 90 -12.96 0.26 5.52
N GLU A 91 -14.03 0.93 5.10
CA GLU A 91 -15.21 1.10 5.93
C GLU A 91 -15.85 -0.25 6.33
N PRO A 92 -16.14 -1.18 5.39
CA PRO A 92 -16.61 -2.52 5.73
C PRO A 92 -15.65 -3.27 6.66
N LEU A 93 -14.33 -3.23 6.40
CA LEU A 93 -13.35 -3.90 7.25
C LEU A 93 -13.41 -3.36 8.68
N ARG A 94 -13.50 -2.04 8.85
CA ARG A 94 -13.59 -1.37 10.15
C ARG A 94 -14.89 -1.69 10.89
N LYS A 95 -15.98 -1.90 10.16
CA LYS A 95 -17.29 -2.36 10.68
C LYS A 95 -17.31 -3.85 11.03
N GLY A 96 -16.25 -4.61 10.72
CA GLY A 96 -16.15 -6.01 11.09
C GLY A 96 -16.92 -6.97 10.19
N VAL A 97 -17.16 -6.62 8.90
CA VAL A 97 -17.87 -7.53 7.98
C VAL A 97 -17.14 -8.86 7.84
N VAL A 98 -17.91 -9.94 7.69
CA VAL A 98 -17.39 -11.31 7.53
C VAL A 98 -17.12 -11.63 6.05
N GLU A 99 -17.94 -11.07 5.15
CA GLU A 99 -17.79 -11.18 3.69
C GLU A 99 -17.67 -9.79 3.10
N LEU A 100 -16.79 -9.66 2.10
CA LEU A 100 -16.49 -8.42 1.42
C LEU A 100 -16.51 -8.65 -0.09
N PRO A 101 -17.43 -8.02 -0.84
CA PRO A 101 -17.32 -7.95 -2.29
C PRO A 101 -16.07 -7.15 -2.67
N TYR A 102 -15.20 -7.74 -3.46
CA TYR A 102 -13.94 -7.15 -3.89
C TYR A 102 -13.86 -7.11 -5.41
N GLN A 103 -13.65 -5.92 -5.96
CA GLN A 103 -13.63 -5.70 -7.40
C GLN A 103 -12.37 -4.93 -7.81
N ARG A 104 -11.57 -5.58 -8.66
CA ARG A 104 -10.27 -5.07 -9.10
C ARG A 104 -10.43 -4.27 -10.38
N PHE A 105 -9.69 -3.18 -10.51
CA PHE A 105 -9.53 -2.48 -11.78
C PHE A 105 -8.38 -3.10 -12.59
N ASP A 106 -8.65 -3.50 -13.83
CA ASP A 106 -7.63 -4.02 -14.73
C ASP A 106 -7.16 -2.94 -15.71
N CYS A 107 -5.89 -2.56 -15.58
CA CYS A 107 -5.25 -1.59 -16.46
C CYS A 107 -5.14 -2.04 -17.92
N LYS A 108 -5.22 -3.34 -18.23
CA LYS A 108 -5.17 -3.80 -19.64
C LYS A 108 -6.50 -3.58 -20.35
N SER A 109 -7.59 -4.02 -19.75
CA SER A 109 -8.95 -3.82 -20.28
C SER A 109 -9.54 -2.43 -20.00
N GLN A 110 -8.90 -1.64 -19.11
CA GLN A 110 -9.39 -0.34 -18.65
C GLN A 110 -10.79 -0.43 -18.02
N SER A 111 -11.06 -1.53 -17.31
CA SER A 111 -12.38 -1.84 -16.77
C SER A 111 -12.31 -2.53 -15.40
N LEU A 112 -13.41 -2.47 -14.66
CA LEU A 112 -13.58 -3.27 -13.45
C LEU A 112 -13.80 -4.74 -13.83
N GLN A 113 -13.08 -5.63 -13.14
CA GLN A 113 -13.22 -7.07 -13.29
C GLN A 113 -14.50 -7.58 -12.61
N ASP A 114 -14.78 -8.89 -12.73
CA ASP A 114 -15.86 -9.51 -11.98
C ASP A 114 -15.64 -9.38 -10.46
N VAL A 115 -16.75 -9.22 -9.73
CA VAL A 115 -16.74 -9.14 -8.27
C VAL A 115 -16.44 -10.52 -7.69
N VAL A 116 -15.48 -10.58 -6.77
CA VAL A 116 -15.16 -11.77 -5.99
C VAL A 116 -15.50 -11.51 -4.53
N VAL A 117 -16.19 -12.44 -3.87
CA VAL A 117 -16.43 -12.34 -2.43
C VAL A 117 -15.26 -12.95 -1.68
N ILE A 118 -14.63 -12.15 -0.82
CA ILE A 118 -13.57 -12.61 0.07
C ILE A 118 -14.04 -12.59 1.52
N ARG A 119 -13.33 -13.33 2.38
CA ARG A 119 -13.58 -13.42 3.82
C ARG A 119 -12.36 -12.89 4.58
N PRO A 120 -12.33 -11.58 4.90
CA PRO A 120 -11.15 -10.98 5.51
C PRO A 120 -10.92 -11.51 6.92
N GLY A 121 -9.67 -11.88 7.20
CA GLY A 121 -9.24 -12.35 8.52
C GLY A 121 -9.29 -11.26 9.61
N ASN A 122 -8.78 -11.60 10.78
CA ASN A 122 -8.67 -10.66 11.91
C ASN A 122 -7.54 -9.65 11.73
N LEU A 123 -6.59 -9.92 10.84
CA LEU A 123 -5.54 -8.99 10.43
C LEU A 123 -5.70 -8.72 8.93
N CYS A 124 -5.75 -7.45 8.57
CA CYS A 124 -5.78 -6.98 7.18
C CYS A 124 -4.63 -6.03 6.93
N ILE A 125 -3.92 -6.22 5.81
CA ILE A 125 -2.81 -5.38 5.39
C ILE A 125 -3.20 -4.70 4.10
N VAL A 126 -3.13 -3.39 4.06
CA VAL A 126 -3.28 -2.58 2.86
C VAL A 126 -1.89 -2.15 2.42
N GLU A 127 -1.48 -2.55 1.22
CA GLU A 127 -0.17 -2.24 0.69
C GLU A 127 -0.26 -1.53 -0.66
N GLY A 128 0.67 -0.62 -0.89
CA GLY A 128 0.79 0.11 -2.14
C GLY A 128 0.99 1.58 -1.90
N SER A 129 1.51 2.28 -2.91
CA SER A 129 1.62 3.73 -2.86
C SER A 129 0.22 4.31 -2.66
N TYR A 130 0.08 5.40 -1.90
CA TYR A 130 -1.19 6.04 -1.54
C TYR A 130 -2.03 5.30 -0.48
N SER A 131 -1.52 4.23 0.13
CA SER A 131 -2.23 3.53 1.21
C SER A 131 -2.53 4.45 2.41
N CYS A 132 -1.64 5.39 2.72
CA CYS A 132 -1.77 6.38 3.79
C CYS A 132 -2.35 7.71 3.30
N HIS A 133 -3.14 7.72 2.23
CA HIS A 133 -3.80 8.93 1.74
C HIS A 133 -4.57 9.64 2.87
N PRO A 134 -4.64 10.98 2.94
CA PRO A 134 -5.26 11.70 4.05
C PRO A 134 -6.71 11.28 4.38
N SER A 135 -7.47 10.79 3.40
CA SER A 135 -8.82 10.25 3.61
C SER A 135 -8.84 8.86 4.27
N LEU A 136 -7.74 8.12 4.23
CA LEU A 136 -7.62 6.72 4.67
C LEU A 136 -6.83 6.57 5.98
N VAL A 137 -5.83 7.43 6.17
CA VAL A 137 -4.76 7.29 7.18
C VAL A 137 -5.25 7.12 8.62
N ASN A 138 -6.40 7.67 8.98
CA ASN A 138 -6.95 7.62 10.33
C ASN A 138 -7.75 6.33 10.62
N ILE A 139 -7.89 5.44 9.65
CA ILE A 139 -8.64 4.18 9.79
C ILE A 139 -7.73 3.04 10.26
N TYR A 140 -6.44 3.13 9.93
CA TYR A 140 -5.44 2.11 10.26
C TYR A 140 -5.05 2.11 11.74
N ASP A 141 -4.77 0.93 12.26
CA ASP A 141 -4.25 0.72 13.61
C ASP A 141 -2.71 0.81 13.67
N TYR A 142 -2.04 0.64 12.52
CA TYR A 142 -0.59 0.79 12.38
C TYR A 142 -0.23 1.15 10.94
N ARG A 143 0.75 2.03 10.76
CA ARG A 143 1.16 2.57 9.46
C ARG A 143 2.68 2.49 9.31
N ILE A 144 3.12 1.91 8.21
CA ILE A 144 4.52 1.70 7.89
C ILE A 144 4.82 2.48 6.61
N PHE A 145 5.87 3.30 6.64
CA PHE A 145 6.42 3.92 5.44
C PHE A 145 7.67 3.17 4.99
N MET A 146 7.71 2.72 3.75
CA MET A 146 8.89 2.07 3.17
C MET A 146 9.60 2.97 2.17
N THR A 147 10.91 3.12 2.36
CA THR A 147 11.77 3.91 1.50
C THR A 147 12.95 3.09 0.97
N VAL A 148 13.60 3.65 -0.05
CA VAL A 148 14.79 3.13 -0.71
C VAL A 148 15.49 4.33 -1.38
N SER A 149 16.82 4.28 -1.50
CA SER A 149 17.61 5.30 -2.19
C SER A 149 17.20 5.40 -3.66
N THR A 150 17.33 6.59 -4.25
CA THR A 150 16.97 6.86 -5.65
C THR A 150 17.67 5.90 -6.61
N GLU A 151 18.97 5.66 -6.38
CA GLU A 151 19.78 4.77 -7.22
C GLU A 151 19.23 3.34 -7.20
N GLU A 152 18.94 2.81 -6.02
CA GLU A 152 18.40 1.46 -5.88
C GLU A 152 16.96 1.34 -6.29
N GLN A 153 16.16 2.40 -6.09
CA GLN A 153 14.80 2.49 -6.57
C GLN A 153 14.77 2.19 -8.07
N MET A 154 15.61 2.89 -8.82
CA MET A 154 15.71 2.72 -10.26
C MET A 154 16.31 1.37 -10.66
N GLU A 155 17.36 0.89 -9.98
CA GLU A 155 17.89 -0.45 -10.22
C GLU A 155 16.82 -1.55 -10.07
N ARG A 156 16.02 -1.48 -9.00
CA ARG A 156 14.96 -2.45 -8.71
C ARG A 156 13.82 -2.36 -9.72
N ILE A 157 13.41 -1.14 -10.10
CA ILE A 157 12.38 -0.92 -11.11
C ILE A 157 12.83 -1.46 -12.47
N ILE A 158 14.06 -1.16 -12.90
CA ILE A 158 14.61 -1.68 -14.17
C ILE A 158 14.67 -3.20 -14.14
N ARG A 159 15.13 -3.80 -13.04
CA ARG A 159 15.19 -5.27 -12.90
C ARG A 159 13.82 -5.93 -12.98
N ARG A 160 12.80 -5.31 -12.37
CA ARG A 160 11.44 -5.86 -12.28
C ARG A 160 10.63 -5.63 -13.55
N ASN A 161 10.70 -4.43 -14.12
CA ASN A 161 9.80 -3.97 -15.19
C ASN A 161 10.49 -3.87 -16.57
N GLY A 162 11.82 -3.93 -16.61
CA GLY A 162 12.61 -3.67 -17.81
C GLY A 162 12.90 -2.19 -18.03
N ALA A 163 13.98 -1.90 -18.75
CA ALA A 163 14.47 -0.53 -18.97
C ALA A 163 13.46 0.38 -19.67
N GLU A 164 12.65 -0.15 -20.59
CA GLU A 164 11.66 0.66 -21.31
C GLU A 164 10.52 1.11 -20.39
N ALA A 165 9.95 0.18 -19.62
CA ALA A 165 8.91 0.53 -18.66
C ALA A 165 9.44 1.43 -17.53
N ALA A 166 10.72 1.29 -17.15
CA ALA A 166 11.35 2.13 -16.13
C ALA A 166 11.32 3.63 -16.48
N LYS A 167 11.37 4.00 -17.76
CA LYS A 167 11.24 5.40 -18.19
C LYS A 167 9.91 6.03 -17.75
N MET A 168 8.84 5.23 -17.72
CA MET A 168 7.53 5.69 -17.23
C MET A 168 7.53 5.88 -15.72
N PHE A 169 8.26 5.05 -14.96
CA PHE A 169 8.41 5.26 -13.53
C PHE A 169 9.17 6.55 -13.25
N GLU A 170 10.31 6.76 -13.90
CA GLU A 170 11.15 7.95 -13.75
C GLU A 170 10.41 9.24 -14.12
N SER A 171 9.74 9.26 -15.28
CA SER A 171 9.10 10.48 -15.79
C SER A 171 7.72 10.78 -15.21
N ARG A 172 7.05 9.79 -14.59
CA ARG A 172 5.65 9.93 -14.16
C ARG A 172 5.38 9.41 -12.75
N TRP A 173 5.61 8.13 -12.49
CA TRP A 173 5.16 7.52 -11.23
C TRP A 173 5.94 8.03 -10.02
N ILE A 174 7.28 8.10 -10.11
CA ILE A 174 8.12 8.61 -9.03
C ILE A 174 7.79 10.09 -8.74
N PRO A 175 7.70 11.00 -9.73
CA PRO A 175 7.26 12.38 -9.48
C PRO A 175 5.89 12.49 -8.79
N PHE A 176 4.93 11.64 -9.16
CA PHE A 176 3.62 11.61 -8.51
C PHE A 176 3.69 11.15 -7.06
N GLU A 177 4.44 10.08 -6.79
CA GLU A 177 4.68 9.56 -5.45
C GLU A 177 5.38 10.60 -4.56
N GLU A 178 6.49 11.18 -5.00
CA GLU A 178 7.25 12.17 -4.21
C GLU A 178 6.44 13.44 -3.92
N ARG A 179 5.64 13.90 -4.89
CA ARG A 179 4.74 15.04 -4.68
C ARG A 179 3.65 14.71 -3.65
N TYR A 180 3.11 13.50 -3.69
CA TYR A 180 2.17 13.01 -2.68
C TYR A 180 2.82 12.91 -1.30
N PHE A 181 3.97 12.24 -1.17
CA PHE A 181 4.64 12.06 0.12
C PHE A 181 5.01 13.38 0.77
N SER A 182 5.50 14.34 -0.02
CA SER A 182 5.90 15.66 0.48
C SER A 182 4.69 16.52 0.89
N VAL A 183 3.68 16.68 0.03
CA VAL A 183 2.53 17.56 0.32
C VAL A 183 1.63 16.98 1.41
N CYS A 184 1.41 15.66 1.39
CA CYS A 184 0.59 14.99 2.39
C CYS A 184 1.39 14.57 3.63
N THR A 185 2.69 14.91 3.71
CA THR A 185 3.59 14.60 4.84
C THR A 185 3.51 13.13 5.29
N VAL A 186 3.41 12.21 4.34
CA VAL A 186 2.99 10.81 4.57
C VAL A 186 3.91 10.08 5.51
N GLU A 187 5.23 10.24 5.34
CA GLU A 187 6.22 9.63 6.22
C GLU A 187 6.03 10.05 7.68
N GLY A 188 5.70 11.33 7.93
CA GLY A 188 5.42 11.85 9.27
C GLY A 188 4.09 11.41 9.86
N GLN A 189 3.20 10.82 9.06
CA GLN A 189 1.94 10.23 9.54
C GLN A 189 2.07 8.73 9.85
N CYS A 190 3.18 8.10 9.45
CA CYS A 190 3.44 6.69 9.72
C CYS A 190 4.06 6.50 11.10
N ASP A 191 3.79 5.33 11.69
CA ASP A 191 4.26 4.98 13.03
C ASP A 191 5.71 4.46 13.01
N CYS A 192 6.19 4.01 11.84
CA CYS A 192 7.60 3.73 11.60
C CYS A 192 7.98 3.90 10.11
N THR A 193 9.29 4.09 9.88
CA THR A 193 9.91 4.08 8.55
C THR A 193 10.88 2.92 8.43
N ILE A 194 10.87 2.23 7.30
CA ILE A 194 11.89 1.26 6.91
C ILE A 194 12.63 1.77 5.69
N ASP A 195 13.93 1.99 5.84
CA ASP A 195 14.83 2.16 4.72
C ASP A 195 15.39 0.80 4.27
N THR A 196 15.13 0.45 3.01
CA THR A 196 15.59 -0.80 2.40
C THR A 196 16.84 -0.64 1.54
N SER A 197 17.45 0.54 1.52
CA SER A 197 18.70 0.79 0.81
C SER A 197 19.83 -0.12 1.31
N LYS A 198 20.72 -0.53 0.40
CA LYS A 198 21.99 -1.14 0.77
C LYS A 198 22.86 -0.05 1.40
N MET A 199 23.59 -0.44 2.44
CA MET A 199 24.71 0.34 2.95
C MET A 199 25.90 0.29 2.00
#